data_AF-A0A7X6CVE0-F1
#
_entry.id   AF-A0A7X6CVE0-F1
#
_cell.length_a   1.000
_cell.length_b   1.000
_cell.length_c   1.000
_cell.angle_alpha   90.00
_cell.angle_beta   90.00
_cell.angle_gamma   90.00
#
_symmetry.space_group_name_H-M   'P 1'
#
loop_
_entity.id
_entity.type
_entity.pdbx_description
1 polymer ?
#
loop_
_entity_poly.entity_id
_entity_poly.type
_entity_poly.pdbx_seq_one_letter_code
_entity_poly.pdbx_strand_id
1 'polypeptide(L)'
;MLNKKLTLSAVSVLMAAALTACGSSQGTATTSKAAADDNSQTKAETTGGGSQDTNNGEKSKITITFRDDGQGSSGTGWKWFENGYNSWDKKDSVELDIAPITAGEGDYFTKIALALQSAETAPDL
;
A
#
# COMPACT_ATOMS: atom_id res chain seq x y z
N MET A 1 -16.29 -50.12 2.45
CA MET A 1 -17.05 -49.73 1.24
C MET A 1 -18.19 -48.84 1.68
N LEU A 2 -18.08 -47.52 1.49
CA LEU A 2 -19.16 -46.57 1.82
C LEU A 2 -19.37 -45.69 0.59
N ASN A 3 -20.38 -46.07 -0.20
CA ASN A 3 -20.73 -45.44 -1.46
C ASN A 3 -21.90 -44.48 -1.18
N LYS A 4 -21.67 -43.16 -1.18
CA LYS A 4 -22.77 -42.18 -1.14
C LYS A 4 -22.51 -41.02 -2.12
N LYS A 5 -22.97 -41.28 -3.35
CA LYS A 5 -23.70 -40.41 -4.30
C LYS A 5 -23.41 -38.90 -4.30
N LEU A 6 -22.68 -38.53 -5.34
CA LEU A 6 -22.89 -37.42 -6.30
C LEU A 6 -24.22 -36.64 -6.18
N THR A 7 -24.15 -35.32 -6.03
CA THR A 7 -25.12 -34.39 -6.64
C THR A 7 -24.47 -33.06 -6.98
N LEU A 8 -24.38 -32.85 -8.28
CA LEU A 8 -23.99 -31.66 -9.02
C LEU A 8 -25.18 -30.67 -9.03
N SER A 9 -24.97 -29.40 -8.68
CA SER A 9 -25.90 -28.32 -9.05
C SER A 9 -25.11 -27.05 -9.34
N ALA A 10 -24.91 -26.79 -10.63
CA ALA A 10 -24.51 -25.51 -11.16
C ALA A 10 -25.73 -24.57 -11.15
N VAL A 11 -25.59 -23.38 -10.57
CA VAL A 11 -26.52 -22.26 -10.78
C VAL A 11 -25.71 -21.09 -11.31
N SER A 12 -25.68 -21.00 -12.64
CA SER A 12 -25.20 -19.87 -13.41
C SER A 12 -26.32 -18.85 -13.56
N VAL A 13 -26.19 -17.69 -12.93
CA VAL A 13 -26.99 -16.50 -13.26
C VAL A 13 -26.05 -15.43 -13.81
N LEU A 14 -26.06 -15.33 -15.14
CA LEU A 14 -25.63 -14.16 -15.87
C LEU A 14 -26.64 -13.05 -15.59
N MET A 15 -26.18 -11.89 -15.13
CA MET A 15 -27.00 -10.68 -15.21
C MET A 15 -26.15 -9.53 -15.77
N ALA A 16 -26.68 -9.00 -16.88
CA ALA A 16 -26.03 -8.12 -17.83
C ALA A 16 -25.77 -6.72 -17.26
N ALA A 17 -24.71 -6.10 -17.77
CA ALA A 17 -24.40 -4.69 -17.59
C ALA A 17 -25.52 -3.82 -18.18
N ALA A 18 -26.05 -2.89 -17.39
CA ALA A 18 -26.83 -1.76 -17.87
C ALA A 18 -26.00 -0.48 -17.70
N LEU A 19 -25.50 0.04 -18.82
CA LEU A 19 -24.99 1.41 -18.93
C LEU A 19 -26.20 2.34 -19.07
N THR A 20 -26.57 3.05 -18.01
CA THR A 20 -27.49 4.19 -18.11
C THR A 20 -26.70 5.48 -17.96
N ALA A 21 -26.61 6.15 -19.11
CA ALA A 21 -26.01 7.44 -19.31
C ALA A 21 -26.93 8.58 -18.83
N CYS A 22 -26.27 9.68 -18.45
CA CYS A 22 -26.68 11.08 -18.52
C CYS A 22 -27.96 11.56 -17.80
N GLY A 23 -27.74 12.25 -16.68
CA GLY A 23 -28.02 13.70 -16.60
C GLY A 23 -29.43 14.15 -16.20
N SER A 24 -29.51 14.89 -15.09
CA SER A 24 -30.08 16.25 -15.05
C SER A 24 -30.13 16.81 -13.61
N SER A 25 -29.40 17.91 -13.41
CA SER A 25 -29.44 18.77 -12.23
C SER A 25 -30.79 19.48 -12.09
N GLN A 26 -31.23 19.72 -10.84
CA GLN A 26 -32.15 20.83 -10.55
C GLN A 26 -31.99 21.41 -9.13
N GLY A 27 -31.65 22.71 -9.09
CA GLY A 27 -31.93 23.69 -8.01
C GLY A 27 -30.72 24.06 -7.15
N THR A 28 -30.33 25.32 -6.91
CA THR A 28 -30.80 26.66 -7.30
C THR A 28 -29.64 27.63 -6.97
N ALA A 29 -29.48 28.68 -7.79
CA ALA A 29 -28.44 29.71 -7.77
C ALA A 29 -28.25 30.41 -6.39
N THR A 30 -27.06 30.95 -6.04
CA THR A 30 -26.62 32.28 -6.50
C THR A 30 -25.12 32.56 -6.24
N THR A 31 -24.47 33.01 -7.31
CA THR A 31 -23.25 33.82 -7.55
C THR A 31 -22.55 34.48 -6.33
N SER A 32 -21.23 34.66 -6.27
CA SER A 32 -20.31 35.19 -7.29
C SER A 32 -18.83 34.99 -6.89
N LYS A 33 -17.94 34.64 -7.84
CA LYS A 33 -16.84 35.50 -8.33
C LYS A 33 -15.87 34.67 -9.20
N ALA A 34 -15.69 35.15 -10.43
CA ALA A 34 -14.80 34.64 -11.45
C ALA A 34 -13.32 35.03 -11.20
N ALA A 35 -12.39 34.19 -11.64
CA ALA A 35 -11.32 34.56 -12.58
C ALA A 35 -10.53 33.31 -13.00
N ALA A 36 -10.16 33.28 -14.27
CA ALA A 36 -9.46 32.22 -14.98
C ALA A 36 -7.93 32.25 -14.77
N ASP A 37 -7.27 31.10 -14.97
CA ASP A 37 -5.93 30.93 -15.58
C ASP A 37 -5.74 29.41 -15.77
N ASP A 38 -5.94 28.85 -16.96
CA ASP A 38 -4.87 28.52 -17.93
C ASP A 38 -3.57 28.02 -17.28
N ASN A 39 -3.27 26.73 -17.44
CA ASN A 39 -2.06 26.30 -18.13
C ASN A 39 -2.02 24.77 -18.20
N SER A 40 -2.03 24.28 -19.42
CA SER A 40 -1.69 22.90 -19.77
C SER A 40 -0.18 22.72 -19.62
N GLN A 41 0.27 21.73 -18.85
CA GLN A 41 1.56 21.13 -19.17
C GLN A 41 1.64 19.65 -18.79
N THR A 42 1.44 18.83 -19.82
CA THR A 42 2.12 17.54 -19.97
C THR A 42 3.62 17.72 -19.78
N LYS A 43 4.23 16.97 -18.85
CA LYS A 43 5.60 16.50 -19.02
C LYS A 43 5.74 15.10 -18.44
N ALA A 44 5.82 14.12 -19.34
CA ALA A 44 6.52 12.88 -19.07
C ALA A 44 8.00 13.20 -18.84
N GLU A 45 8.60 12.58 -17.84
CA GLU A 45 9.88 11.87 -17.98
C GLU A 45 10.27 11.21 -16.65
N THR A 46 10.35 9.89 -16.73
CA THR A 46 11.43 9.07 -16.18
C THR A 46 12.65 9.86 -15.71
N THR A 47 13.06 9.64 -14.47
CA THR A 47 14.47 9.43 -14.10
C THR A 47 14.48 8.64 -12.82
N GLY A 48 14.90 7.38 -12.93
CA GLY A 48 15.34 6.62 -11.77
C GLY A 48 16.55 7.29 -11.12
N GLY A 49 16.61 7.20 -9.81
CA GLY A 49 17.77 7.56 -8.99
C GLY A 49 17.43 7.08 -7.57
N GLY A 50 18.00 6.00 -7.03
CA GLY A 50 19.28 5.43 -7.41
C GLY A 50 20.40 6.41 -7.08
N SER A 51 20.58 6.68 -5.78
CA SER A 51 21.81 7.11 -5.09
C SER A 51 21.39 7.91 -3.86
N GLN A 52 22.03 7.75 -2.70
CA GLN A 52 23.47 7.82 -2.60
C GLN A 52 23.92 7.11 -1.34
N ASP A 53 24.65 6.00 -1.52
CA ASP A 53 25.61 5.52 -0.54
C ASP A 53 26.56 6.68 -0.23
N THR A 54 26.27 7.35 0.88
CA THR A 54 27.23 8.23 1.52
C THR A 54 28.08 7.29 2.36
N ASN A 55 29.17 6.81 1.75
CA ASN A 55 30.17 5.99 2.40
C ASN A 55 30.69 6.72 3.65
N ASN A 56 30.18 6.33 4.82
CA ASN A 56 30.70 6.71 6.11
C ASN A 56 30.59 5.54 7.09
N GLY A 57 31.08 4.34 6.73
CA GLY A 57 31.23 3.21 7.68
C GLY A 57 29.99 2.71 8.45
N GLU A 58 28.84 3.37 8.31
CA GLU A 58 27.56 3.08 8.94
C GLU A 58 26.72 2.28 7.95
N LYS A 59 26.21 1.12 8.39
CA LYS A 59 25.37 0.27 7.55
C LYS A 59 24.09 1.02 7.20
N SER A 60 23.69 1.00 5.93
CA SER A 60 22.41 1.58 5.51
C SER A 60 21.27 0.85 6.24
N LYS A 61 20.33 1.58 6.83
CA LYS A 61 19.17 0.98 7.52
C LYS A 61 18.02 0.77 6.52
N ILE A 62 17.36 -0.40 6.60
CA ILE A 62 16.11 -0.71 5.90
C ILE A 62 15.01 -0.81 6.93
N THR A 63 13.99 0.03 6.82
CA THR A 63 12.82 0.06 7.69
C THR A 63 11.65 -0.67 7.04
N ILE A 64 11.11 -1.67 7.73
CA ILE A 64 9.95 -2.43 7.26
C ILE A 64 8.77 -2.18 8.19
N THR A 65 7.64 -1.80 7.61
CA THR A 65 6.37 -1.64 8.31
C THR A 65 5.33 -2.63 7.81
N PHE A 66 4.64 -3.27 8.74
CA PHE A 66 3.49 -4.12 8.45
C PHE A 66 2.43 -3.98 9.55
N ARG A 67 1.21 -4.45 9.27
CA ARG A 67 0.15 -4.49 10.28
C ARG A 67 0.38 -5.63 11.26
N ASP A 68 0.50 -5.30 12.54
CA ASP A 68 0.62 -6.27 13.62
C ASP A 68 -0.67 -6.33 14.46
N ASP A 69 -1.01 -7.52 14.92
CA ASP A 69 -2.18 -7.80 15.77
C ASP A 69 -1.86 -7.66 17.27
N GLY A 70 -0.72 -7.06 17.62
CA GLY A 70 -0.24 -6.86 18.98
C GLY A 70 0.67 -7.98 19.48
N GLN A 71 1.09 -8.89 18.60
CA GLN A 71 1.98 -10.01 18.95
C GLN A 71 3.46 -9.59 18.98
N GLY A 72 3.82 -8.46 18.35
CA GLY A 72 5.20 -7.98 18.28
C GLY A 72 6.16 -9.03 17.73
N SER A 73 7.31 -9.21 18.38
CA SER A 73 8.33 -10.18 17.95
C SER A 73 7.91 -11.64 17.97
N SER A 74 6.79 -11.96 18.63
CA SER A 74 6.23 -13.32 18.62
C SER A 74 5.36 -13.59 17.39
N GLY A 75 4.91 -12.53 16.69
CA GLY A 75 4.02 -12.59 15.55
C GLY A 75 4.65 -13.21 14.31
N THR A 76 3.81 -13.83 13.46
CA THR A 76 4.26 -14.48 12.23
C THR A 76 4.90 -13.49 11.26
N GLY A 77 4.36 -12.28 11.15
CA GLY A 77 4.91 -11.23 10.27
C GLY A 77 6.34 -10.85 10.68
N TRP A 78 6.55 -10.56 11.96
CA TRP A 78 7.88 -10.22 12.49
C TRP A 78 8.90 -11.33 12.20
N LYS A 79 8.56 -12.58 12.56
CA LYS A 79 9.42 -13.75 12.34
C LYS A 79 9.71 -13.98 10.86
N TRP A 80 8.76 -13.69 9.98
CA TRP A 80 8.98 -13.82 8.54
C TRP A 80 10.06 -12.86 8.05
N PHE A 81 10.01 -11.59 8.45
CA PHE A 81 11.03 -10.60 8.12
C PHE A 81 12.39 -10.92 8.75
N GLU A 82 12.42 -11.29 10.03
CA GLU A 82 13.66 -11.72 10.71
C GLU A 82 14.30 -12.92 9.99
N ASN A 83 13.50 -13.95 9.67
CA ASN A 83 14.01 -15.14 8.99
C ASN A 83 14.50 -14.82 7.58
N GLY A 84 13.78 -13.96 6.84
CA GLY A 84 14.20 -13.50 5.52
C GLY A 84 15.53 -12.76 5.57
N TYR A 85 15.66 -11.80 6.48
CA TYR A 85 16.90 -11.05 6.68
C TYR A 85 18.07 -11.94 7.13
N ASN A 86 17.83 -12.84 8.09
CA ASN A 86 18.88 -13.74 8.59
C ASN A 86 19.40 -14.72 7.55
N SER A 87 18.56 -15.07 6.57
CA SER A 87 18.88 -15.97 5.46
C SER A 87 19.46 -15.24 4.24
N TRP A 88 19.48 -13.90 4.25
CA TRP A 88 19.95 -13.09 3.14
C TRP A 88 21.48 -12.93 3.18
N ASP A 89 22.12 -13.11 2.02
CA ASP A 89 23.58 -13.07 1.84
C ASP A 89 24.18 -11.68 2.07
N LYS A 90 23.38 -10.62 2.01
CA LYS A 90 23.82 -9.23 2.17
C LYS A 90 23.39 -8.59 3.48
N LYS A 91 22.92 -9.37 4.45
CA LYS A 91 22.48 -8.84 5.75
C LYS A 91 23.57 -8.02 6.46
N ASP A 92 24.84 -8.33 6.23
CA ASP A 92 25.94 -7.59 6.87
C ASP A 92 26.14 -6.19 6.29
N SER A 93 25.58 -5.89 5.12
CA SER A 93 25.68 -4.59 4.46
C SER A 93 24.65 -3.57 4.93
N VAL A 94 23.57 -4.03 5.57
CA VAL A 94 22.44 -3.18 5.98
C VAL A 94 21.91 -3.56 7.35
N GLU A 95 21.32 -2.63 8.07
CA GLU A 95 20.61 -2.90 9.32
C GLU A 95 19.11 -3.08 9.05
N LEU A 96 18.48 -4.09 9.64
CA LEU A 96 17.03 -4.25 9.57
C LEU A 96 16.36 -3.55 10.76
N ASP A 97 15.43 -2.64 10.46
CA ASP A 97 14.53 -2.02 11.43
C ASP A 97 13.10 -2.51 11.19
N ILE A 98 12.57 -3.31 12.11
CA ILE A 98 11.20 -3.82 12.03
C ILE A 98 10.30 -2.92 12.87
N ALA A 99 9.46 -2.12 12.20
CA ALA A 99 8.60 -1.11 12.80
C ALA A 99 7.11 -1.44 12.54
N PRO A 100 6.53 -2.46 13.21
CA PRO A 100 5.15 -2.83 12.99
C PRO A 100 4.19 -1.76 13.51
N ILE A 101 3.02 -1.66 12.87
CA ILE A 101 1.92 -0.83 13.34
C ILE A 101 0.86 -1.73 13.95
N THR A 102 0.69 -1.64 15.27
CA THR A 102 -0.45 -2.25 15.96
C THR A 102 -1.70 -1.41 15.73
N ALA A 103 -2.58 -1.88 14.85
CA ALA A 103 -3.79 -1.17 14.45
C ALA A 103 -4.87 -2.10 13.88
N GLY A 104 -6.11 -1.60 13.85
CA GLY A 104 -7.16 -2.16 12.98
C GLY A 104 -6.84 -1.90 11.50
N GLU A 105 -7.50 -2.62 10.59
CA GLU A 105 -7.20 -2.54 9.15
C GLU A 105 -7.32 -1.12 8.56
N GLY A 106 -8.43 -0.42 8.84
CA GLY A 106 -8.63 0.95 8.34
C GLY A 106 -7.66 1.98 8.95
N ASP A 107 -7.31 1.82 10.23
CA ASP A 107 -6.34 2.67 10.91
C ASP A 107 -4.91 2.41 10.40
N TYR A 108 -4.58 1.16 10.08
CA TYR A 108 -3.29 0.80 9.48
C TYR A 108 -3.08 1.52 8.14
N PHE A 109 -4.02 1.43 7.20
CA PHE A 109 -3.88 2.10 5.90
C PHE A 109 -3.82 3.62 6.04
N THR A 110 -4.55 4.19 7.01
CA THR A 110 -4.49 5.63 7.30
C THR A 110 -3.10 6.03 7.81
N LYS A 111 -2.51 5.25 8.72
CA LYS A 111 -1.16 5.49 9.25
C LYS A 111 -0.08 5.35 8.17
N ILE A 112 -0.20 4.35 7.29
CA ILE A 112 0.70 4.20 6.14
C ILE A 112 0.56 5.40 5.19
N ALA A 113 -0.66 5.81 4.83
CA ALA A 113 -0.88 6.96 3.97
C ALA A 113 -0.26 8.25 4.54
N LEU A 114 -0.38 8.45 5.86
CA LEU A 114 0.26 9.56 6.55
C LEU A 114 1.79 9.47 6.53
N ALA A 115 2.35 8.29 6.79
CA ALA A 115 3.80 8.05 6.76
C ALA A 115 4.41 8.29 5.37
N LEU A 116 3.70 7.90 4.30
CA LEU A 116 4.13 8.07 2.91
C LEU A 116 4.05 9.50 2.39
N GLN A 117 3.46 10.44 3.14
CA GLN A 117 3.34 11.84 2.73
C GLN A 117 4.69 12.58 2.73
N SER A 118 5.70 12.06 3.43
CA SER A 118 7.06 12.59 3.48
C SER A 118 8.08 11.47 3.28
N ALA A 119 9.14 11.76 2.54
CA ALA A 119 10.26 10.83 2.36
C ALA A 119 10.99 10.51 3.68
N GLU A 120 10.93 11.40 4.67
CA GLU A 120 11.60 11.20 5.98
C GLU A 120 10.86 10.19 6.87
N THR A 121 9.55 10.01 6.67
CA THR A 121 8.70 9.14 7.49
C THR A 121 8.23 7.89 6.76
N ALA A 122 8.47 7.82 5.45
CA ALA A 122 8.10 6.68 4.64
C ALA A 122 8.97 5.47 5.02
N PRO A 123 8.36 4.31 5.34
CA PRO A 123 9.12 3.07 5.44
C PRO A 123 9.67 2.67 4.06
N ASP A 124 10.76 1.92 4.04
CA ASP A 124 11.33 1.39 2.81
C ASP A 124 10.46 0.27 2.21
N LEU A 125 9.82 -0.53 3.09
CA LEU A 125 8.97 -1.67 2.75
C LEU A 125 7.70 -1.71 3.61
#